data_AF-A0A925NUZ7-F1
#
_entry.id   AF-A0A925NUZ7-F1
#
_cell.length_a   1.000
_cell.length_b   1.000
_cell.length_c   1.000
_cell.angle_alpha   90.00
_cell.angle_beta   90.00
_cell.angle_gamma   90.00
#
_symmetry.space_group_name_H-M   'P 1'
#
loop_
_entity.id
_entity.type
_entity.pdbx_description
1 polymer ?
#
loop_
_entity_poly.entity_id
_entity_poly.type
_entity_poly.pdbx_seq_one_letter_code
_entity_poly.pdbx_strand_id
1 'polypeptide(L)'
;FNLDFAVPVALLHDTIEDTATEFSEIENKFGLRVAQAVSSLTKNSELPKEEQMPDTLARIKELPSEIWAIKLADRITNLQAPPLNWNKEKKIEYHTESKTILKELREGNAFLASRLEAKIKEYESYVDS
;
A
#
# COMPACT_ATOMS: atom_id res chain seq x y z
N PHE A 1 -10.96 10.78 -10.72
CA PHE A 1 -11.31 9.83 -9.65
C PHE A 1 -12.49 8.97 -10.08
N ASN A 2 -12.21 7.81 -10.66
CA ASN A 2 -13.24 6.83 -11.04
C ASN A 2 -13.46 5.82 -9.90
N LEU A 3 -14.59 5.91 -9.21
CA LEU A 3 -14.93 5.04 -8.09
C LEU A 3 -15.28 3.60 -8.51
N ASP A 4 -15.92 3.43 -9.68
CA ASP A 4 -16.24 2.10 -10.22
C ASP A 4 -14.99 1.27 -10.51
N PHE A 5 -13.86 1.94 -10.75
CA PHE A 5 -12.55 1.32 -10.88
C PHE A 5 -11.83 1.19 -9.53
N ALA A 6 -11.79 2.27 -8.73
CA ALA A 6 -11.00 2.31 -7.50
C ALA A 6 -11.55 1.39 -6.40
N VAL A 7 -12.88 1.28 -6.26
CA VAL A 7 -13.50 0.50 -5.19
C VAL A 7 -13.23 -1.00 -5.33
N PRO A 8 -13.43 -1.64 -6.51
CA PRO A 8 -13.04 -3.03 -6.68
C PRO A 8 -11.56 -3.29 -6.42
N VAL A 9 -10.66 -2.41 -6.90
CA VAL A 9 -9.22 -2.56 -6.66
C VAL A 9 -8.91 -2.47 -5.16
N ALA A 10 -9.51 -1.52 -4.44
CA ALA A 10 -9.32 -1.38 -3.00
C ALA A 10 -9.81 -2.62 -2.23
N LEU A 11 -10.91 -3.24 -2.65
CA LEU A 11 -11.42 -4.46 -2.02
C LEU A 11 -10.54 -5.69 -2.32
N LEU A 12 -9.80 -5.68 -3.42
CA LEU A 12 -9.00 -6.80 -3.90
C LEU A 12 -7.48 -6.62 -3.68
N HIS A 13 -7.03 -5.50 -3.13
CA HIS A 13 -5.61 -5.11 -3.16
C HIS A 13 -4.64 -6.15 -2.58
N ASP A 14 -5.07 -6.88 -1.54
CA ASP A 14 -4.26 -7.92 -0.90
C ASP A 14 -4.56 -9.34 -1.40
N THR A 15 -5.52 -9.55 -2.31
CA THR A 15 -5.95 -10.91 -2.66
C THR A 15 -4.85 -11.73 -3.35
N ILE A 16 -4.01 -11.11 -4.17
CA ILE A 16 -2.88 -11.81 -4.79
C ILE A 16 -1.76 -12.07 -3.76
N GLU A 17 -1.59 -11.19 -2.76
CA GLU A 17 -0.51 -11.30 -1.77
C GLU A 17 -0.82 -12.36 -0.69
N ASP A 18 -2.05 -12.33 -0.17
CA ASP A 18 -2.42 -13.03 1.07
C ASP A 18 -3.33 -14.26 0.86
N THR A 19 -3.67 -14.57 -0.39
CA THR A 19 -4.56 -15.70 -0.71
C THR A 19 -4.04 -16.50 -1.90
N ALA A 20 -4.71 -17.60 -2.25
CA ALA A 20 -4.41 -18.39 -3.45
C ALA A 20 -4.96 -17.77 -4.75
N THR A 21 -5.47 -16.53 -4.70
CA THR A 21 -6.07 -15.86 -5.87
C THR A 21 -5.01 -15.51 -6.91
N GLU A 22 -5.22 -15.95 -8.15
CA GLU A 22 -4.32 -15.64 -9.27
C GLU A 22 -4.73 -14.37 -10.02
N PHE A 23 -3.75 -13.73 -10.68
CA PHE A 23 -4.00 -12.62 -11.59
C PHE A 23 -5.08 -12.94 -12.64
N SER A 24 -5.02 -14.14 -13.21
CA SER A 24 -5.92 -14.62 -14.26
C SER A 24 -7.37 -14.67 -13.77
N GLU A 25 -7.60 -15.02 -12.50
CA GLU A 25 -8.94 -15.06 -11.90
C GLU A 25 -9.54 -13.65 -11.77
N ILE A 26 -8.72 -12.67 -11.37
CA ILE A 26 -9.15 -11.27 -11.28
C ILE A 26 -9.42 -10.71 -12.68
N GLU A 27 -8.55 -11.00 -13.66
CA GLU A 27 -8.73 -10.57 -15.04
C GLU A 27 -10.06 -11.11 -15.62
N ASN A 28 -10.34 -12.40 -15.41
CA ASN A 28 -11.55 -13.03 -15.92
C ASN A 28 -12.84 -12.47 -15.29
N LYS A 29 -12.80 -12.04 -14.01
CA LYS A 29 -13.99 -11.56 -13.28
C LYS A 29 -14.20 -10.04 -13.33
N PHE A 30 -13.11 -9.28 -13.29
CA PHE A 30 -13.13 -7.82 -13.14
C PHE A 30 -12.46 -7.07 -14.30
N GLY A 31 -11.85 -7.81 -15.23
CA GLY A 31 -11.16 -7.27 -16.40
C GLY A 31 -9.69 -6.96 -16.14
N LEU A 32 -8.93 -6.90 -17.23
CA LEU A 32 -7.48 -6.70 -17.22
C LEU A 32 -7.05 -5.46 -16.43
N ARG A 33 -7.79 -4.35 -16.56
CA ARG A 33 -7.44 -3.09 -15.89
C ARG A 33 -7.45 -3.21 -14.36
N VAL A 34 -8.40 -3.95 -13.79
CA VAL A 34 -8.47 -4.20 -12.34
C VAL A 34 -7.36 -5.15 -11.93
N ALA A 35 -7.12 -6.23 -12.69
CA ALA A 35 -6.05 -7.18 -12.41
C ALA A 35 -4.66 -6.52 -12.40
N GLN A 36 -4.36 -5.66 -13.37
CA GLN A 36 -3.12 -4.89 -13.42
C GLN A 36 -2.95 -3.97 -12.22
N ALA A 37 -4.03 -3.31 -11.79
CA ALA A 37 -3.99 -2.42 -10.64
C ALA A 37 -3.79 -3.18 -9.32
N VAL A 38 -4.50 -4.30 -9.13
CA VAL A 38 -4.28 -5.17 -7.96
C VAL A 38 -2.85 -5.68 -7.94
N SER A 39 -2.35 -6.20 -9.06
CA SER A 39 -0.96 -6.67 -9.17
C SER A 39 0.08 -5.58 -8.89
N SER A 40 -0.20 -4.31 -9.25
CA SER A 40 0.70 -3.20 -8.92
C SER A 40 0.80 -2.90 -7.42
N LEU A 41 -0.23 -3.24 -6.64
CA LEU A 41 -0.30 -3.03 -5.20
C LEU A 41 0.32 -4.18 -4.39
N THR A 42 0.50 -5.33 -5.02
CA THR A 42 1.12 -6.54 -4.46
C THR A 42 2.65 -6.46 -4.50
N LYS A 43 3.28 -6.87 -3.39
CA LYS A 43 4.74 -6.98 -3.32
C LYS A 43 5.24 -8.20 -4.10
N ASN A 44 6.32 -8.01 -4.87
CA ASN A 44 6.99 -9.13 -5.50
C ASN A 44 7.88 -9.86 -4.49
N SER A 45 7.43 -11.02 -3.99
CA SER A 45 8.17 -11.82 -2.99
C SER A 45 9.45 -12.46 -3.53
N GLU A 46 9.66 -12.47 -4.85
CA GLU A 46 10.90 -12.93 -5.49
C GLU A 46 12.05 -11.92 -5.37
N LEU A 47 11.75 -10.65 -5.08
CA LEU A 47 12.77 -9.61 -4.89
C LEU A 47 13.31 -9.58 -3.46
N PRO A 48 14.57 -9.14 -3.25
CA PRO A 48 15.08 -8.80 -1.93
C PRO A 48 14.16 -7.82 -1.21
N LYS A 49 13.99 -7.98 0.11
CA LYS A 49 13.00 -7.25 0.91
C LYS A 49 13.13 -5.73 0.76
N GLU A 50 14.35 -5.22 0.67
CA GLU A 50 14.69 -3.81 0.46
C GLU A 50 14.29 -3.27 -0.92
N GLU A 51 14.15 -4.14 -1.93
CA GLU A 51 13.76 -3.79 -3.30
C GLU A 51 12.25 -3.88 -3.53
N GLN A 52 11.52 -4.66 -2.73
CA GLN A 52 10.08 -4.90 -2.89
C GLN A 52 9.25 -3.61 -2.85
N MET A 53 9.49 -2.72 -1.88
CA MET A 53 8.73 -1.47 -1.76
C MET A 53 9.08 -0.45 -2.86
N PRO A 54 10.36 -0.19 -3.19
CA PRO A 54 10.73 0.62 -4.35
C PRO A 54 10.08 0.15 -5.66
N ASP A 55 10.10 -1.15 -5.92
CA ASP A 55 9.50 -1.79 -7.09
C ASP A 55 7.96 -1.61 -7.11
N THR A 56 7.29 -1.84 -5.98
CA THR A 56 5.85 -1.61 -5.82
C THR A 56 5.48 -0.15 -6.09
N LEU A 57 6.23 0.80 -5.53
CA LEU A 57 6.00 2.23 -5.73
C LEU A 57 6.24 2.65 -7.18
N ALA A 58 7.23 2.09 -7.87
CA ALA A 58 7.46 2.34 -9.28
C ALA A 58 6.24 1.91 -10.11
N ARG A 59 5.73 0.68 -9.90
CA ARG A 59 4.52 0.20 -10.60
C ARG A 59 3.29 1.06 -10.32
N ILE A 60 3.04 1.41 -9.05
CA ILE A 60 1.89 2.25 -8.68
C ILE A 60 1.96 3.61 -9.39
N LYS A 61 3.16 4.21 -9.50
CA LYS A 61 3.33 5.53 -10.12
C LYS A 61 3.06 5.57 -11.63
N GLU A 62 3.11 4.43 -12.30
CA GLU A 62 2.72 4.31 -13.72
C GLU A 62 1.19 4.23 -13.90
N LEU A 63 0.42 4.12 -12.82
CA LEU A 63 -1.03 4.01 -12.85
C LEU A 63 -1.74 5.29 -12.41
N PRO A 64 -3.06 5.42 -12.69
CA PRO A 64 -3.83 6.58 -12.27
C PRO A 64 -3.78 6.83 -10.75
N SER A 65 -3.94 8.10 -10.35
CA SER A 65 -3.81 8.53 -8.95
C SER A 65 -4.80 7.87 -8.00
N GLU A 66 -5.88 7.25 -8.51
CA GLU A 66 -6.74 6.35 -7.76
C GLU A 66 -5.97 5.22 -7.07
N ILE A 67 -4.96 4.62 -7.73
CA ILE A 67 -4.16 3.51 -7.16
C ILE A 67 -3.23 4.02 -6.08
N TRP A 68 -2.69 5.23 -6.26
CA TRP A 68 -1.85 5.89 -5.27
C TRP A 68 -2.68 6.17 -4.00
N ALA A 69 -3.91 6.64 -4.18
CA ALA A 69 -4.86 6.87 -3.10
C ALA A 69 -5.18 5.58 -2.34
N ILE A 70 -5.33 4.44 -3.03
CA ILE A 70 -5.52 3.14 -2.38
C ILE A 70 -4.31 2.78 -1.52
N LYS A 71 -3.08 2.95 -2.02
CA LYS A 71 -1.88 2.64 -1.22
C LYS A 71 -1.71 3.56 -0.02
N LEU A 72 -2.07 4.84 -0.15
CA LEU A 72 -2.13 5.77 0.98
C LEU A 72 -3.16 5.33 2.02
N ALA A 73 -4.36 4.92 1.58
CA ALA A 73 -5.42 4.45 2.47
C ALA A 73 -5.04 3.16 3.21
N ASP A 74 -4.46 2.18 2.49
CA ASP A 74 -3.89 0.95 3.05
C ASP A 74 -2.86 1.29 4.16
N ARG A 75 -1.91 2.19 3.88
CA ARG A 75 -0.91 2.54 4.89
C ARG A 75 -1.51 3.25 6.11
N ILE A 76 -2.55 4.06 5.93
CA ILE A 76 -3.30 4.69 7.04
C ILE A 76 -3.94 3.63 7.93
N THR A 77 -4.55 2.60 7.34
CA THR A 77 -5.19 1.50 8.10
C THR A 77 -4.18 0.62 8.80
N ASN A 78 -2.96 0.51 8.26
CA ASN A 78 -1.92 -0.31 8.87
C ASN A 78 -1.08 0.41 9.94
N LEU A 79 -1.08 1.74 10.00
CA LEU A 79 -0.44 2.53 11.07
C LEU A 79 -1.30 2.63 12.34
N GLN A 80 -1.97 1.55 12.71
CA GLN A 80 -2.61 1.41 14.03
C GLN A 80 -1.57 0.93 15.05
N ALA A 81 -2.02 0.60 16.26
CA ALA A 81 -1.15 0.00 17.27
C ALA A 81 -0.42 -1.23 16.69
N PRO A 82 0.92 -1.30 16.76
CA PRO A 82 1.66 -2.42 16.18
C PRO A 82 1.36 -3.73 16.90
N PRO A 83 1.51 -4.88 16.22
CA PRO A 83 1.43 -6.18 16.85
C PRO A 83 2.39 -6.32 18.05
N LEU A 84 1.94 -6.99 19.11
CA LEU A 84 2.70 -7.15 20.36
C LEU A 84 4.01 -7.92 20.18
N ASN A 85 4.10 -8.75 19.14
CA ASN A 85 5.30 -9.53 18.83
C ASN A 85 6.34 -8.76 17.99
N TRP A 86 6.10 -7.50 17.64
CA TRP A 86 7.08 -6.69 16.91
C TRP A 86 8.17 -6.17 17.84
N ASN A 87 9.42 -6.45 17.47
CA ASN A 87 10.58 -5.79 18.08
C ASN A 87 10.69 -4.33 17.64
N LYS A 88 11.58 -3.58 18.29
CA LYS A 88 11.78 -2.16 18.02
C LYS A 88 12.24 -1.91 16.58
N GLU A 89 13.12 -2.76 16.07
CA GLU A 89 13.65 -2.67 14.71
C GLU A 89 12.54 -2.77 13.67
N LYS A 90 11.58 -3.69 13.87
CA LYS A 90 10.45 -3.87 12.95
C LYS A 90 9.53 -2.65 12.94
N LYS A 91 9.28 -2.04 14.10
CA LYS A 91 8.50 -0.80 14.20
C LYS A 91 9.20 0.37 13.49
N ILE A 92 10.52 0.51 13.66
CA ILE A 92 11.34 1.53 12.97
C ILE A 92 11.30 1.34 11.45
N GLU A 93 11.48 0.10 10.99
CA GLU A 93 11.39 -0.25 9.57
C GLU A 93 10.03 0.14 9.00
N TYR A 94 8.94 -0.21 9.71
CA TYR A 94 7.58 0.09 9.28
C TYR A 94 7.30 1.60 9.25
N HIS A 95 7.77 2.35 10.25
CA HIS A 95 7.66 3.81 10.30
C HIS A 95 8.41 4.47 9.15
N THR A 96 9.63 4.00 8.86
CA THR A 96 10.48 4.51 7.78
C THR A 96 9.85 4.23 6.40
N GLU A 97 9.38 3.00 6.17
CA GLU A 97 8.67 2.62 4.95
C GLU A 97 7.43 3.50 4.73
N SER A 98 6.69 3.82 5.81
CA SER A 98 5.51 4.69 5.75
C SER A 98 5.85 6.12 5.33
N LYS A 99 6.97 6.67 5.81
CA LYS A 99 7.48 7.99 5.39
C LYS A 99 7.84 7.99 3.91
N THR A 100 8.43 6.90 3.40
CA THR A 100 8.73 6.74 1.97
C THR A 100 7.46 6.71 1.13
N ILE A 101 6.45 5.92 1.53
CA ILE A 101 5.15 5.87 0.83
C ILE A 101 4.52 7.26 0.76
N LEU A 102 4.48 7.99 1.87
CA LEU A 102 3.95 9.35 1.89
C LEU A 102 4.74 10.26 0.93
N LYS A 103 6.06 10.24 0.99
CA LYS A 103 6.92 11.08 0.15
C LYS A 103 6.63 10.85 -1.34
N GLU A 104 6.57 9.59 -1.76
CA GLU A 104 6.44 9.22 -3.17
C GLU A 104 5.01 9.38 -3.71
N LEU A 105 3.98 9.19 -2.88
CA LEU A 105 2.59 9.15 -3.33
C LEU A 105 1.75 10.37 -2.91
N ARG A 106 2.31 11.34 -2.18
CA ARG A 106 1.56 12.50 -1.64
C ARG A 106 0.73 13.27 -2.67
N GLU A 107 1.17 13.32 -3.92
CA GLU A 107 0.49 14.06 -4.99
C GLU A 107 -0.76 13.32 -5.51
N GLY A 108 -0.89 12.03 -5.22
CA GLY A 108 -2.02 11.21 -5.66
C GLY A 108 -3.34 11.58 -4.97
N ASN A 109 -3.30 12.03 -3.72
CA ASN A 109 -4.47 12.52 -2.99
C ASN A 109 -4.07 13.37 -1.77
N ALA A 110 -4.33 14.67 -1.81
CA ALA A 110 -3.93 15.60 -0.74
C ALA A 110 -4.55 15.26 0.62
N PHE A 111 -5.83 14.88 0.66
CA PHE A 111 -6.53 14.55 1.91
C PHE A 111 -5.92 13.30 2.58
N LEU A 112 -5.72 12.23 1.80
CA LEU A 112 -5.11 11.01 2.32
C LEU A 112 -3.64 11.23 2.68
N ALA A 113 -2.90 12.03 1.92
CA ALA A 113 -1.52 12.38 2.26
C ALA A 113 -1.43 13.09 3.61
N SER A 114 -2.28 14.09 3.87
CA SER A 114 -2.34 14.77 5.18
C SER A 114 -2.75 13.82 6.31
N ARG A 115 -3.70 12.90 6.05
CA ARG A 115 -4.12 11.91 7.04
C ARG A 115 -3.02 10.89 7.35
N LEU A 116 -2.27 10.45 6.34
CA LEU A 116 -1.13 9.56 6.50
C LEU A 116 0.00 10.26 7.27
N GLU A 117 0.27 11.53 6.98
CA GLU A 117 1.26 12.31 7.73
C GLU A 117 0.90 12.38 9.23
N ALA A 118 -0.37 12.63 9.57
CA ALA A 118 -0.83 12.61 10.96
C ALA A 118 -0.62 11.24 11.61
N LYS A 119 -0.96 10.15 10.92
CA LYS A 119 -0.75 8.78 11.42
C LYS A 119 0.72 8.42 11.62
N ILE A 120 1.61 8.87 10.74
CA ILE A 120 3.07 8.68 10.89
C ILE A 120 3.57 9.38 12.16
N LYS A 121 3.08 10.60 12.45
CA LYS A 121 3.42 11.32 13.69
C LYS A 121 2.90 10.60 14.93
N GLU A 122 1.65 10.13 14.91
CA GLU A 122 1.09 9.33 16.02
C GLU A 122 1.89 8.05 16.28
N TYR A 123 2.32 7.37 15.22
CA TYR A 123 3.03 6.09 15.32
C TYR A 123 4.44 6.20 15.94
N GLU A 124 5.03 7.40 15.96
CA GLU A 124 6.34 7.65 16.58
C GLU A 124 6.36 7.25 18.06
N SER A 125 5.23 7.43 18.76
CA SER A 125 5.07 7.00 20.15
C SER A 125 5.31 5.51 20.40
N TYR A 126 5.05 4.65 19.40
CA TYR A 126 5.29 3.19 19.51
C TYR A 126 6.73 2.79 19.22
N VAL A 127 7.49 3.66 18.55
CA VAL A 127 8.90 3.48 18.23
C VAL A 127 9.79 3.90 19.41
N ASP A 128 9.37 4.95 20.10
CA ASP A 128 10.10 5.50 21.25
C ASP A 128 9.89 4.70 22.55
N SER A 129 8.76 3.99 22.66
CA SER A 129 8.43 3.07 23.77
C SER A 129 9.30 1.82 23.79
#